data_AF-A0A2D5SYA7-F1
#
_entry.id   AF-A0A2D5SYA7-F1
#
_cell.length_a   1.000
_cell.length_b   1.000
_cell.length_c   1.000
_cell.angle_alpha   90.00
_cell.angle_beta   90.00
_cell.angle_gamma   90.00
#
_symmetry.space_group_name_H-M   'P 1'
#
loop_
_entity.id
_entity.type
_entity.pdbx_description
1 polymer ?
#
loop_
_entity_poly.entity_id
_entity_poly.type
_entity_poly.pdbx_seq_one_letter_code
_entity_poly.pdbx_strand_id
1 'polypeptide(L)' 'MEFTTKRLIIRRLKVSDLEAVLAHRSDPYTSRYIGKPATLADAQARIAQAQLPWEGKEG' A
#
# COMPACT_ATOMS: atom_id res chain seq x y z
N MET A 1 -0.42 11.64 -9.40
CA MET A 1 -1.63 11.09 -10.02
C MET A 1 -2.68 10.97 -8.93
N GLU A 2 -3.83 11.60 -9.15
CA GLU A 2 -4.98 11.59 -8.25
C GLU A 2 -6.24 11.48 -9.12
N PHE A 3 -7.14 10.58 -8.75
CA PHE A 3 -8.42 10.38 -9.41
C PHE A 3 -9.53 10.45 -8.38
N THR A 4 -10.53 11.29 -8.66
CA THR A 4 -11.67 11.49 -7.78
C THR A 4 -12.93 11.01 -8.48
N THR A 5 -13.69 10.18 -7.77
CA THR A 5 -15.03 9.74 -8.16
C THR A 5 -16.05 10.29 -7.17
N LYS A 6 -17.34 10.01 -7.38
CA LYS A 6 -18.40 10.41 -6.44
C LYS A 6 -18.21 9.88 -5.01
N ARG A 7 -17.45 8.78 -4.82
CA ARG A 7 -17.34 8.08 -3.52
C ARG A 7 -15.91 7.84 -3.04
N LEU A 8 -14.92 7.97 -3.92
CA LEU A 8 -13.55 7.55 -3.65
C LEU A 8 -12.54 8.51 -4.26
N ILE A 9 -11.42 8.66 -3.58
CA ILE A 9 -10.21 9.32 -4.08
C ILE A 9 -9.12 8.25 -4.17
N ILE A 10 -8.53 8.09 -5.35
CA ILE A 10 -7.38 7.23 -5.59
C ILE A 10 -6.17 8.15 -5.77
N ARG A 11 -5.18 8.00 -4.90
CA ARG A 11 -3.95 8.81 -4.91
C ARG A 11 -2.73 7.93 -4.65
N ARG A 12 -1.54 8.50 -4.87
CA ARG A 12 -0.27 7.86 -4.48
C ARG A 12 -0.25 7.58 -2.97
N LEU A 13 0.33 6.43 -2.60
CA LEU A 13 0.58 6.04 -1.22
C LEU A 13 1.57 7.00 -0.56
N LYS A 14 1.25 7.40 0.68
CA LYS A 14 2.08 8.24 1.53
C LYS A 14 2.52 7.44 2.76
N VAL A 15 3.60 7.88 3.40
CA VAL A 15 4.08 7.27 4.66
C VAL A 15 3.01 7.31 5.76
N SER A 16 2.18 8.36 5.77
CA SER A 16 1.04 8.48 6.69
C SER A 16 -0.01 7.37 6.54
N ASP A 17 -0.01 6.63 5.42
CA ASP A 17 -0.96 5.54 5.17
C ASP A 17 -0.49 4.20 5.77
N LEU A 18 0.67 4.17 6.45
CA LEU A 18 1.31 2.95 6.96
C LEU A 18 0.39 2.11 7.85
N GLU A 19 -0.32 2.75 8.77
CA GLU A 19 -1.23 2.05 9.68
C GLU A 19 -2.37 1.34 8.91
N ALA A 20 -3.00 2.04 7.96
CA ALA A 20 -4.07 1.48 7.15
C ALA A 20 -3.57 0.34 6.24
N VAL A 21 -2.37 0.47 5.68
CA VAL A 21 -1.74 -0.59 4.88
C VAL A 21 -1.45 -1.82 5.74
N LEU A 22 -0.86 -1.63 6.92
CA LEU A 22 -0.55 -2.72 7.83
C LEU A 22 -1.83 -3.43 8.30
N ALA A 23 -2.85 -2.69 8.72
CA ALA A 23 -4.11 -3.26 9.19
C ALA A 23 -4.76 -4.18 8.14
N HIS A 24 -4.82 -3.74 6.88
CA HIS A 24 -5.35 -4.54 5.79
C HIS A 24 -4.45 -5.75 5.44
N ARG A 25 -3.12 -5.56 5.40
CA ARG A 25 -2.18 -6.58 4.92
C ARG A 25 -1.78 -7.61 5.98
N SER A 26 -1.88 -7.28 7.26
CA SER A 26 -1.63 -8.20 8.37
C SER A 26 -2.85 -9.06 8.72
N ASP A 27 -4.04 -8.75 8.20
CA ASP A 27 -5.21 -9.57 8.37
C ASP A 27 -5.10 -10.90 7.59
N PRO A 28 -5.16 -12.07 8.26
CA PRO A 28 -5.01 -13.36 7.59
C PRO A 28 -6.12 -13.69 6.59
N TYR A 29 -7.33 -13.18 6.82
CA TYR A 29 -8.46 -13.42 5.92
C TYR A 29 -8.29 -12.66 4.60
N THR A 30 -7.92 -11.39 4.70
CA THR A 30 -7.63 -10.50 3.57
C THR A 30 -6.42 -10.96 2.78
N SER A 31 -5.37 -11.43 3.46
CA SER A 31 -4.11 -11.85 2.81
C SER A 31 -4.14 -13.27 2.25
N ARG A 32 -5.20 -14.05 2.47
CA ARG A 32 -5.33 -15.47 2.10
C ARG A 32 -4.88 -15.82 0.68
N TYR A 33 -5.13 -14.93 -0.29
CA TYR A 33 -4.79 -15.15 -1.71
C TYR A 33 -3.66 -14.25 -2.23
N ILE A 34 -3.06 -13.42 -1.37
CA ILE A 34 -2.01 -12.47 -1.77
C ILE A 34 -0.64 -12.89 -1.21
N GLY A 35 -0.60 -13.62 -0.10
CA GLY A 35 0.62 -14.12 0.50
C GLY A 35 0.51 -14.28 2.01
N LYS A 36 1.65 -14.38 2.69
CA LYS A 36 1.68 -14.39 4.16
C LYS A 36 1.21 -13.02 4.69
N PRO A 37 0.53 -12.98 5.85
CA PRO A 37 0.22 -11.73 6.54
C PRO A 37 1.46 -10.86 6.69
N ALA A 38 1.34 -9.58 6.32
CA ALA A 38 2.46 -8.66 6.31
C ALA A 38 2.90 -8.27 7.72
N THR A 39 4.21 -8.14 7.92
CA THR A 39 4.80 -7.47 9.07
C THR A 39 4.79 -5.95 8.88
N LEU A 40 5.12 -5.19 9.95
CA LEU A 40 5.33 -3.75 9.86
C LEU A 40 6.42 -3.39 8.83
N ALA A 41 7.52 -4.16 8.79
CA ALA A 41 8.61 -3.94 7.83
C ALA A 41 8.14 -4.15 6.39
N ASP A 42 7.32 -5.18 6.13
CA ASP A 42 6.74 -5.43 4.81
C ASP A 42 5.83 -4.29 4.36
N ALA A 43 5.02 -3.73 5.27
CA ALA A 43 4.15 -2.59 4.97
C ALA A 43 4.95 -1.32 4.63
N GLN A 44 6.04 -1.06 5.35
CA GLN A 44 6.97 0.05 5.05
C GLN A 44 7.63 -0.14 3.67
N ALA A 45 8.16 -1.33 3.41
CA ALA A 45 8.78 -1.66 2.12
C ALA A 45 7.78 -1.52 0.97
N ARG A 46 6.53 -1.93 1.18
CA ARG A 46 5.46 -1.79 0.18
C ARG A 46 5.18 -0.34 -0.18
N ILE A 47 5.14 0.57 0.80
CA ILE A 47 4.93 2.00 0.55
C ILE A 47 6.10 2.58 -0.24
N ALA A 48 7.34 2.26 0.16
CA ALA A 48 8.53 2.70 -0.56
C ALA A 48 8.55 2.19 -2.01
N GLN A 49 8.31 0.90 -2.22
CA GLN A 49 8.22 0.30 -3.57
C GLN A 49 7.09 0.92 -4.40
N ALA A 50 5.94 1.21 -3.79
CA ALA A 50 4.82 1.84 -4.49
C ALA A 50 5.13 3.27 -4.98
N GLN A 51 6.17 3.92 -4.44
CA GLN A 51 6.61 5.24 -4.87
C GLN A 51 7.58 5.19 -6.06
N LEU A 52 8.36 4.11 -6.22
CA LEU A 52 9.42 4.01 -7.23
C LEU A 52 8.94 4.30 -8.66
N PRO A 53 7.84 3.68 -9.18
CA PRO A 53 7.38 3.93 -10.55
C PRO A 53 6.99 5.40 -10.78
N TRP A 54 6.59 6.10 -9.72
CA TRP A 54 6.19 7.49 -9.78
C TRP A 54 7.35 8.47 -9.69
N GLU A 55 8.49 8.02 -9.20
CA GLU A 55 9.77 8.74 -9.21
C GLU A 55 10.57 8.47 -10.50
N GLY A 56 10.03 7.68 -11.43
CA GLY A 56 10.74 7.25 -12.63
C GLY A 56 11.83 6.23 -12.35
N LYS A 57 11.77 5.54 -11.21
CA LYS A 57 12.67 4.44 -10.84
C LYS A 57 11.96 3.11 -11.10
N GLU A 58 12.66 2.15 -11.71
CA GLU A 58 12.17 0.78 -11.76
C GLU A 58 12.15 0.21 -10.33
N GLY A 59 11.12 -0.59 -10.04
CA GLY A 59 10.83 -1.14 -8.70
C GLY A 59 10.95 -2.64 -8.64
#